data_AF-A7HM00-F1
#
_entry.id   AF-A7HM00-F1
#
_cell.length_a   1.000
_cell.length_b   1.000
_cell.length_c   1.000
_cell.angle_alpha   90.00
_cell.angle_beta   90.00
_cell.angle_gamma   90.00
#
_symmetry.space_group_name_H-M   'P 1'
#
loop_
_entity.id
_entity.type
_entity.pdbx_description
1 polymer ?
#
loop_
_entity_poly.entity_id
_entity_poly.type
_entity_poly.pdbx_seq_one_letter_code
_entity_poly.pdbx_strand_id
1 'polypeptide(L)'
;MKCHLLHVCCAPDLVIAYLSGARGDVFFYNPNIHPKAEYEKRYNEVLKLANMWNLNVIDVPYDPENFFKLTKGFENEPEKGKRCEICIRMRLEITAKFAKENGYRSFSTTLTSSPRKSVEMINKIGLEVMKNFGVEFLPNVYRKSPLYNDAQRLIKQLGIYRQNYCGCVYSMSSKQPQLITMR
;
A
#
# COMPACT_ATOMS: atom_id res chain seq x y z
N MET A 1 -22.33 3.95 10.38
CA MET A 1 -20.99 3.46 10.79
C MET A 1 -20.35 2.78 9.60
N LYS A 2 -19.14 3.17 9.21
CA LYS A 2 -18.48 2.58 8.04
C LYS A 2 -17.91 1.20 8.40
N CYS A 3 -18.01 0.23 7.50
CA CYS A 3 -17.66 -1.16 7.83
C CYS A 3 -16.14 -1.41 7.78
N HIS A 4 -15.47 -1.04 6.69
CA HIS A 4 -14.07 -1.43 6.45
C HIS A 4 -13.29 -0.39 5.65
N LEU A 5 -12.03 -0.15 6.04
CA LEU A 5 -11.06 0.68 5.31
C LEU A 5 -9.94 -0.20 4.74
N LEU A 6 -9.77 -0.20 3.43
CA LEU A 6 -8.76 -1.01 2.74
C LEU A 6 -7.55 -0.14 2.38
N HIS A 7 -6.42 -0.33 3.06
CA HIS A 7 -5.16 0.28 2.63
C HIS A 7 -4.71 -0.32 1.29
N VAL A 8 -4.48 0.53 0.30
CA VAL A 8 -4.04 0.16 -1.04
C VAL A 8 -2.68 0.78 -1.36
N CYS A 9 -1.76 -0.02 -1.89
CA CYS A 9 -0.43 0.47 -2.28
C CYS A 9 -0.21 0.68 -3.79
N CYS A 10 -1.01 0.04 -4.65
CA CYS A 10 -1.03 0.19 -6.11
C CYS A 10 -2.26 -0.51 -6.71
N ALA A 11 -2.59 -0.21 -7.97
CA ALA A 11 -3.72 -0.82 -8.68
C ALA A 11 -3.59 -2.35 -8.87
N PRO A 12 -2.43 -2.93 -9.25
CA PRO A 12 -2.28 -4.39 -9.34
C PRO A 12 -2.61 -5.12 -8.02
N ASP A 13 -2.12 -4.60 -6.89
CA ASP A 13 -2.37 -5.21 -5.57
C ASP A 13 -3.85 -5.09 -5.17
N LEU A 14 -4.53 -4.01 -5.59
CA LEU A 14 -5.98 -3.84 -5.42
C LEU A 14 -6.78 -4.84 -6.25
N VAL A 15 -6.39 -5.12 -7.51
CA VAL A 15 -7.08 -6.13 -8.34
C VAL A 15 -7.01 -7.51 -7.68
N ILE A 16 -5.83 -7.92 -7.23
CA ILE A 16 -5.62 -9.21 -6.59
C ILE A 16 -6.46 -9.30 -5.31
N ALA A 17 -6.43 -8.26 -4.46
CA ALA A 17 -7.20 -8.23 -3.22
C ALA A 17 -8.71 -8.26 -3.48
N TYR A 18 -9.20 -7.46 -4.43
CA TYR A 18 -10.62 -7.35 -4.76
C TYR A 18 -11.19 -8.67 -5.29
N LEU A 19 -10.49 -9.33 -6.22
CA LEU A 19 -10.91 -10.65 -6.70
C LEU A 19 -10.84 -11.71 -5.59
N SER A 20 -9.93 -11.55 -4.62
CA SER A 20 -9.84 -12.41 -3.44
C SER A 20 -10.88 -12.09 -2.36
N GLY A 21 -11.86 -11.22 -2.63
CA GLY A 21 -12.96 -10.90 -1.73
C GLY A 21 -12.78 -9.66 -0.87
N ALA A 22 -11.69 -8.90 -0.99
CA ALA A 22 -11.52 -7.66 -0.25
C ALA A 22 -12.57 -6.61 -0.64
N ARG A 23 -13.18 -5.93 0.34
CA ARG A 23 -14.18 -4.88 0.15
C ARG A 23 -13.96 -3.79 1.19
N GLY A 24 -14.26 -2.54 0.85
CA GLY A 24 -14.15 -1.38 1.75
C GLY A 24 -13.84 -0.10 1.00
N ASP A 25 -13.81 1.02 1.74
CA ASP A 25 -13.35 2.30 1.20
C ASP A 25 -11.84 2.20 0.93
N VAL A 26 -11.40 2.64 -0.24
CA VAL A 26 -10.01 2.55 -0.71
C VAL A 26 -9.19 3.68 -0.11
N PHE A 27 -8.19 3.33 0.67
CA PHE A 27 -7.23 4.25 1.28
C PHE A 27 -5.86 4.12 0.61
N PHE A 28 -5.61 4.92 -0.42
CA PHE A 28 -4.32 4.90 -1.12
C PHE A 28 -3.28 5.73 -0.36
N TYR A 29 -2.48 5.06 0.48
CA TYR A 29 -1.44 5.74 1.23
C TYR A 29 -0.08 5.04 1.06
N ASN A 30 0.73 5.61 0.17
CA ASN A 30 2.01 5.04 -0.19
C ASN A 30 3.08 6.13 -0.40
N PRO A 31 3.47 6.85 0.66
CA PRO A 31 4.33 8.03 0.57
C PRO A 31 5.78 7.74 0.16
N ASN A 32 6.22 6.48 0.23
CA ASN A 32 7.57 6.14 -0.18
C ASN A 32 7.75 6.11 -1.70
N ILE A 33 6.67 6.11 -2.50
CA ILE A 33 6.75 6.07 -3.95
C ILE A 33 7.51 7.32 -4.42
N HIS A 34 8.61 7.11 -5.12
CA HIS A 34 9.42 8.17 -5.73
C HIS A 34 9.86 7.74 -7.13
N PRO A 35 10.00 8.70 -8.07
CA PRO A 35 9.72 10.14 -7.92
C PRO A 35 8.20 10.43 -7.85
N LYS A 36 7.81 11.69 -7.57
CA LYS A 36 6.40 12.12 -7.48
C LYS A 36 5.56 11.70 -8.70
N ALA A 37 6.13 11.75 -9.90
CA ALA A 37 5.46 11.29 -11.12
C ALA A 37 5.05 9.81 -11.07
N GLU A 38 5.84 8.94 -10.43
CA GLU A 38 5.45 7.54 -10.21
C GLU A 38 4.29 7.43 -9.21
N TYR A 39 4.28 8.26 -8.17
CA TYR A 39 3.18 8.30 -7.20
C TYR A 39 1.87 8.66 -7.90
N GLU A 40 1.88 9.76 -8.66
CA GLU A 40 0.72 10.24 -9.42
C GLU A 40 0.24 9.19 -10.42
N LYS A 41 1.15 8.56 -11.14
CA LYS A 41 0.83 7.47 -12.07
C LYS A 41 0.14 6.30 -11.36
N ARG A 42 0.69 5.83 -10.24
CA ARG A 42 0.08 4.73 -9.47
C ARG A 42 -1.26 5.11 -8.84
N TYR A 43 -1.42 6.35 -8.40
CA TYR A 43 -2.68 6.85 -7.85
C TYR A 43 -3.76 6.95 -8.93
N ASN A 44 -3.44 7.50 -10.10
CA ASN A 44 -4.36 7.59 -11.23
C ASN A 44 -4.86 6.21 -11.70
N GLU A 45 -4.01 5.19 -11.64
CA GLU A 45 -4.41 3.82 -11.95
C GLU A 45 -5.36 3.23 -10.91
N VAL A 46 -5.21 3.60 -9.63
CA VAL A 46 -6.19 3.25 -8.58
C VAL A 46 -7.51 3.97 -8.82
N LEU A 47 -7.49 5.27 -9.18
CA LEU A 47 -8.70 6.03 -9.50
C LEU A 47 -9.44 5.47 -10.72
N LYS A 48 -8.71 5.10 -11.78
CA LYS A 48 -9.27 4.42 -12.96
C LYS A 48 -9.98 3.13 -12.57
N LEU A 49 -9.33 2.29 -11.77
CA LEU A 49 -9.90 1.03 -11.30
C LEU A 49 -11.12 1.25 -10.40
N ALA A 50 -11.05 2.23 -9.52
CA ALA A 50 -12.13 2.59 -8.61
C ALA A 50 -13.37 3.08 -9.37
N ASN A 51 -13.19 3.90 -10.40
CA ASN A 51 -14.28 4.34 -11.27
C ASN A 51 -14.95 3.13 -11.96
N MET A 52 -14.16 2.24 -12.56
CA MET A 52 -14.67 1.04 -13.23
C MET A 52 -15.46 0.10 -12.31
N TRP A 53 -15.10 0.04 -11.02
CA TRP A 53 -15.67 -0.90 -10.05
C TRP A 53 -16.59 -0.22 -9.02
N ASN A 54 -16.90 1.06 -9.22
CA ASN A 54 -17.70 1.88 -8.31
C ASN A 54 -17.18 1.80 -6.86
N LEU A 55 -15.86 1.94 -6.67
CA LEU A 55 -15.23 1.98 -5.36
C LEU A 55 -15.08 3.42 -4.87
N ASN A 56 -15.35 3.63 -3.59
CA ASN A 56 -15.07 4.90 -2.94
C ASN A 56 -13.56 5.00 -2.64
N VAL A 57 -12.92 6.09 -3.08
CA VAL A 57 -11.50 6.37 -2.81
C VAL A 57 -11.41 7.56 -1.87
N ILE A 58 -10.69 7.37 -0.76
CA ILE A 58 -10.41 8.44 0.19
C ILE A 58 -9.25 9.28 -0.34
N ASP A 59 -9.49 10.59 -0.45
CA ASP A 59 -8.44 11.55 -0.78
C ASP A 59 -7.54 11.78 0.45
N VAL A 60 -6.24 11.58 0.26
CA VAL A 60 -5.22 11.72 1.31
C VAL A 60 -3.96 12.33 0.73
N PRO A 61 -3.24 13.18 1.50
CA PRO A 61 -2.06 13.85 1.01
C PRO A 61 -0.91 12.87 0.74
N TYR A 62 -0.15 13.15 -0.32
CA TYR A 62 1.15 12.55 -0.57
C TYR A 62 2.19 13.17 0.37
N ASP A 63 2.67 12.39 1.34
CA ASP A 63 3.55 12.84 2.42
C ASP A 63 4.92 12.11 2.41
N PRO A 64 5.78 12.35 1.40
CA PRO A 64 7.09 11.72 1.31
C PRO A 64 8.04 12.13 2.44
N GLU A 65 7.86 13.33 3.01
CA GLU A 65 8.71 13.87 4.08
C GLU A 65 8.65 13.00 5.34
N ASN A 66 7.45 12.57 5.74
CA ASN A 66 7.29 11.67 6.88
C ASN A 66 8.01 10.33 6.65
N PHE A 67 7.97 9.80 5.42
CA PHE A 67 8.74 8.59 5.07
C PHE A 67 10.25 8.81 5.23
N PHE A 68 10.80 9.91 4.71
CA PHE A 68 12.22 10.22 4.83
C PHE A 68 12.64 10.41 6.29
N LYS A 69 11.84 11.15 7.07
CA LYS A 69 12.08 11.37 8.50
C LYS A 69 12.18 10.05 9.26
N LEU A 70 11.23 9.14 9.04
CA LEU A 70 11.18 7.86 9.75
C LEU A 70 12.26 6.86 9.29
N THR A 71 12.74 6.98 8.05
CA THR A 71 13.74 6.06 7.49
C THR A 71 15.18 6.57 7.53
N LYS A 72 15.40 7.77 8.08
CA LYS A 72 16.73 8.34 8.29
C LYS A 72 17.60 7.39 9.14
N GLY A 73 18.79 7.08 8.66
CA GLY A 73 19.73 6.11 9.27
C GLY A 73 19.46 4.64 8.90
N PHE A 74 18.44 4.35 8.10
CA PHE A 74 18.11 3.01 7.60
C PHE A 74 18.19 2.92 6.07
N GLU A 75 18.90 3.84 5.42
CA GLU A 75 18.99 3.96 3.96
C GLU A 75 19.62 2.71 3.33
N ASN A 76 20.60 2.12 4.02
CA ASN A 76 21.36 0.95 3.56
C ASN A 76 20.74 -0.40 3.94
N GLU A 77 19.61 -0.41 4.66
CA GLU A 77 18.93 -1.64 5.02
C GLU A 77 18.48 -2.42 3.78
N PRO A 78 18.61 -3.77 3.78
CA PRO A 78 18.16 -4.58 2.66
C PRO A 78 16.65 -4.50 2.47
N GLU A 79 16.16 -4.87 1.28
CA GLU A 79 14.72 -5.08 1.07
C GLU A 79 14.22 -6.16 2.04
N LYS A 80 13.02 -5.94 2.62
CA LYS A 80 12.49 -6.74 3.74
C LYS A 80 13.23 -6.59 5.08
N GLY A 81 14.23 -5.70 5.16
CA GLY A 81 14.93 -5.34 6.39
C GLY A 81 14.21 -4.26 7.22
N LYS A 82 14.93 -3.61 8.13
CA LYS A 82 14.35 -2.70 9.14
C LYS A 82 13.63 -1.51 8.52
N ARG A 83 14.17 -0.95 7.43
CA ARG A 83 13.51 0.12 6.67
C ARG A 83 12.13 -0.28 6.14
N CYS A 84 11.98 -1.51 5.66
CA CYS A 84 10.68 -1.99 5.20
C CYS A 84 9.69 -2.15 6.35
N GLU A 85 10.15 -2.61 7.52
CA GLU A 85 9.34 -2.69 8.73
C GLU A 85 8.79 -1.30 9.12
N ILE A 86 9.66 -0.28 9.18
CA ILE A 86 9.29 1.11 9.47
C ILE A 86 8.26 1.62 8.45
N CYS A 87 8.53 1.41 7.16
CA CYS A 87 7.65 1.87 6.08
C CYS A 87 6.26 1.22 6.14
N ILE A 88 6.18 -0.08 6.43
CA ILE A 88 4.91 -0.80 6.56
C ILE A 88 4.16 -0.33 7.80
N ARG A 89 4.86 -0.19 8.95
CA ARG A 89 4.27 0.30 10.20
C ARG A 89 3.65 1.68 10.03
N MET A 90 4.39 2.64 9.50
CA MET A 90 3.88 3.99 9.23
C MET A 90 2.57 3.96 8.43
N ARG A 91 2.51 3.17 7.35
CA ARG A 91 1.30 3.09 6.52
C ARG A 91 0.11 2.51 7.27
N LEU A 92 0.33 1.44 8.03
CA LEU A 92 -0.74 0.78 8.78
C LEU A 92 -1.21 1.64 9.96
N GLU A 93 -0.31 2.33 10.65
CA GLU A 93 -0.65 3.27 11.72
C GLU A 93 -1.48 4.45 11.20
N ILE A 94 -1.09 5.04 10.06
CA ILE A 94 -1.85 6.14 9.45
C ILE A 94 -3.22 5.66 8.96
N THR A 95 -3.30 4.46 8.39
CA THR A 95 -4.57 3.83 8.01
C THR A 95 -5.47 3.60 9.24
N ALA A 96 -4.92 3.04 10.32
CA ALA A 96 -5.68 2.76 11.54
C ALA A 96 -6.11 4.03 12.27
N LYS A 97 -5.26 5.06 12.28
CA LYS A 97 -5.60 6.39 12.79
C LYS A 97 -6.79 6.97 12.03
N PHE A 98 -6.72 7.00 10.70
CA PHE A 98 -7.83 7.47 9.88
C PHE A 98 -9.10 6.66 10.10
N ALA A 99 -8.97 5.33 10.18
CA ALA A 99 -10.09 4.42 10.45
C ALA A 99 -10.79 4.76 11.77
N LYS A 100 -10.02 5.00 12.84
CA LYS A 100 -10.53 5.40 14.16
C LYS A 100 -11.26 6.75 14.10
N GLU A 101 -10.60 7.77 13.55
CA GLU A 101 -11.11 9.14 13.47
C GLU A 101 -12.39 9.25 12.64
N ASN A 102 -12.59 8.33 11.68
CA ASN A 102 -13.74 8.33 10.76
C ASN A 102 -14.77 7.21 11.04
N GLY A 103 -14.66 6.53 12.18
CA GLY A 103 -15.66 5.55 12.63
C GLY A 103 -15.76 4.28 11.77
N TYR A 104 -14.64 3.80 11.23
CA TYR A 104 -14.56 2.46 10.62
C TYR A 104 -14.37 1.39 11.70
N ARG A 105 -15.05 0.24 11.53
CA ARG A 105 -14.92 -0.89 12.47
C ARG A 105 -13.59 -1.64 12.31
N SER A 106 -13.14 -1.79 11.07
CA SER A 106 -11.94 -2.56 10.75
C SER A 106 -11.14 -1.94 9.60
N PHE A 107 -9.87 -2.36 9.50
CA PHE A 107 -8.99 -2.03 8.39
C PHE A 107 -8.17 -3.26 7.94
N SER A 108 -7.71 -3.24 6.70
CA SER A 108 -6.80 -4.25 6.16
C SER A 108 -5.87 -3.64 5.13
N THR A 109 -5.05 -4.46 4.46
CA THR A 109 -4.02 -3.98 3.54
C THR A 109 -3.80 -4.90 2.36
N THR A 110 -3.64 -4.32 1.16
CA THR A 110 -3.29 -5.06 -0.06
C THR A 110 -1.80 -5.42 -0.17
N LEU A 111 -0.97 -5.01 0.80
CA LEU A 111 0.48 -5.26 0.77
C LEU A 111 0.85 -6.75 0.64
N THR A 112 -0.03 -7.65 1.06
CA THR A 112 0.17 -9.11 1.01
C THR A 112 0.01 -9.71 -0.40
N SER A 113 -0.48 -8.92 -1.37
CA SER A 113 -0.53 -9.27 -2.79
C SER A 113 0.87 -9.32 -3.42
N SER A 114 1.83 -8.57 -2.88
CA SER A 114 3.18 -8.50 -3.45
C SER A 114 4.07 -9.68 -3.03
N PRO A 115 4.83 -10.29 -3.95
CA PRO A 115 5.86 -11.29 -3.62
C PRO A 115 7.11 -10.65 -3.00
N ARG A 116 7.27 -9.32 -3.14
CA ARG A 116 8.44 -8.57 -2.64
C ARG A 116 8.36 -8.27 -1.14
N LYS A 117 7.20 -8.47 -0.51
CA LYS A 117 6.96 -8.11 0.90
C LYS A 117 6.77 -9.35 1.77
N SER A 118 7.31 -9.33 2.99
CA SER A 118 7.05 -10.40 3.98
C SER A 118 5.63 -10.26 4.51
N VAL A 119 4.84 -11.34 4.39
CA VAL A 119 3.46 -11.37 4.89
C VAL A 119 3.43 -11.52 6.40
N GLU A 120 4.37 -12.26 6.93
CA GLU A 120 4.59 -12.46 8.36
C GLU A 120 4.84 -11.10 9.03
N MET A 121 5.72 -10.28 8.46
CA MET A 121 5.98 -8.91 8.91
C MET A 121 4.73 -8.03 8.82
N ILE A 122 4.03 -8.03 7.68
CA ILE A 122 2.83 -7.21 7.48
C ILE A 122 1.75 -7.53 8.51
N ASN A 123 1.43 -8.83 8.67
CA ASN A 123 0.35 -9.25 9.57
C ASN A 123 0.75 -9.04 11.04
N LYS A 124 2.02 -9.28 11.40
CA LYS A 124 2.53 -8.96 12.75
C LYS A 124 2.34 -7.46 13.07
N ILE A 125 2.78 -6.58 12.19
CA ILE A 125 2.64 -5.13 12.37
C ILE A 125 1.16 -4.74 12.46
N GLY A 126 0.30 -5.26 11.57
CA GLY A 126 -1.13 -4.94 11.60
C GLY A 126 -1.81 -5.32 12.91
N LEU A 127 -1.47 -6.48 13.49
CA LEU A 127 -1.98 -6.91 14.79
C LEU A 127 -1.49 -6.01 15.94
N GLU A 128 -0.25 -5.53 15.89
CA GLU A 128 0.27 -4.56 16.86
C GLU A 128 -0.44 -3.20 16.72
N VAL A 129 -0.63 -2.72 15.50
CA VAL A 129 -1.33 -1.46 15.22
C VAL A 129 -2.79 -1.51 15.68
N MET A 130 -3.49 -2.63 15.46
CA MET A 130 -4.85 -2.82 15.99
C MET A 130 -4.91 -2.60 17.50
N LYS A 131 -3.96 -3.17 18.26
CA LYS A 131 -3.91 -2.99 19.72
C LYS A 131 -3.69 -1.54 20.12
N ASN A 132 -2.84 -0.81 19.40
CA ASN A 132 -2.50 0.58 19.70
C ASN A 132 -3.65 1.55 19.39
N PHE A 133 -4.41 1.30 18.32
CA PHE A 133 -5.44 2.23 17.86
C PHE A 133 -6.86 1.83 18.28
N GLY A 134 -7.11 0.56 18.60
CA GLY A 134 -8.43 0.04 18.94
C GLY A 134 -9.35 -0.12 17.72
N VAL A 135 -8.78 -0.40 16.54
CA VAL A 135 -9.51 -0.68 15.30
C VAL A 135 -9.12 -2.07 14.82
N GLU A 136 -10.08 -2.93 14.51
CA GLU A 136 -9.83 -4.32 14.13
C GLU A 136 -8.98 -4.41 12.85
N PHE A 137 -7.87 -5.13 12.91
CA PHE A 137 -7.06 -5.44 11.72
C PHE A 137 -7.45 -6.81 11.17
N LEU A 138 -7.79 -6.90 9.89
CA LEU A 138 -8.10 -8.17 9.22
C LEU A 138 -6.84 -8.72 8.51
N PRO A 139 -6.13 -9.69 9.10
CA PRO A 139 -4.96 -10.30 8.48
C PRO A 139 -5.36 -11.08 7.23
N ASN A 140 -4.47 -11.08 6.23
CA ASN A 140 -4.76 -11.70 4.94
C ASN A 140 -3.48 -12.18 4.24
N VAL A 141 -3.64 -12.96 3.16
CA VAL A 141 -2.56 -13.42 2.28
C VAL A 141 -3.04 -13.47 0.83
N TYR A 142 -3.27 -12.31 0.20
CA TYR A 142 -3.92 -12.25 -1.10
C TYR A 142 -3.14 -12.96 -2.23
N ARG A 143 -1.81 -13.00 -2.16
CA ARG A 143 -0.99 -13.72 -3.15
C ARG A 143 -1.18 -15.24 -3.16
N LYS A 144 -1.84 -15.82 -2.14
CA LYS A 144 -2.18 -17.25 -2.08
C LYS A 144 -3.62 -17.54 -2.51
N SER A 145 -4.35 -16.53 -2.99
CA SER A 145 -5.72 -16.70 -3.49
C SER A 145 -5.77 -17.64 -4.70
N PRO A 146 -6.79 -18.52 -4.81
CA PRO A 146 -6.99 -19.34 -6.01
C PRO A 146 -7.23 -18.48 -7.26
N LEU A 147 -7.70 -17.24 -7.08
CA LEU A 147 -7.96 -16.27 -8.15
C LEU A 147 -6.75 -15.40 -8.49
N TYR A 148 -5.56 -15.71 -7.96
CA TYR A 148 -4.36 -14.92 -8.25
C TYR A 148 -4.04 -14.90 -9.75
N ASN A 149 -4.13 -16.05 -10.43
CA ASN A 149 -3.87 -16.11 -11.87
C ASN A 149 -4.93 -15.37 -12.70
N ASP A 150 -6.20 -15.41 -12.26
CA ASP A 150 -7.29 -14.60 -12.84
C ASP A 150 -7.03 -13.11 -12.68
N ALA A 151 -6.62 -12.67 -11.49
CA ALA A 151 -6.22 -11.30 -11.24
C ALA A 151 -5.08 -10.86 -12.17
N GLN A 152 -4.09 -11.73 -12.37
CA GLN A 152 -2.96 -11.43 -13.24
C GLN A 152 -3.37 -11.30 -14.71
N ARG A 153 -4.34 -12.09 -15.18
CA ARG A 153 -4.95 -11.97 -16.51
C ARG A 153 -5.76 -10.68 -16.62
N LEU A 154 -6.59 -10.36 -15.63
CA LEU A 154 -7.41 -9.16 -15.61
C LEU A 154 -6.57 -7.89 -15.63
N ILE A 155 -5.50 -7.83 -14.82
CA ILE A 155 -4.55 -6.70 -14.84
C ILE A 155 -4.00 -6.46 -16.25
N LYS A 156 -3.67 -7.53 -16.99
CA LYS A 156 -3.20 -7.44 -18.37
C LYS A 156 -4.30 -6.96 -19.32
N GLN A 157 -5.51 -7.52 -19.19
CA GLN A 157 -6.67 -7.16 -20.03
C GLN A 157 -7.10 -5.70 -19.85
N LEU A 158 -7.06 -5.19 -18.61
CA LEU A 158 -7.42 -3.80 -18.29
C LEU A 158 -6.31 -2.79 -18.63
N GLY A 159 -5.15 -3.26 -19.08
CA GLY A 159 -3.98 -2.43 -19.35
C GLY A 159 -3.51 -1.67 -18.10
N ILE A 160 -3.66 -2.26 -16.92
CA ILE A 160 -3.26 -1.61 -15.67
C ILE A 160 -1.74 -1.53 -15.61
N TYR A 161 -1.22 -0.35 -15.27
CA TYR A 161 0.20 -0.11 -15.11
C TYR A 161 0.81 -1.07 -14.07
N ARG A 162 1.88 -1.77 -14.49
CA ARG A 162 2.67 -2.65 -13.63
C ARG A 162 4.05 -2.05 -13.38
N GLN A 163 4.26 -1.67 -12.14
CA GLN A 163 5.55 -1.26 -11.61
C GLN A 163 6.56 -2.42 -11.55
N ASN A 164 7.83 -2.12 -11.80
CA ASN A 164 8.94 -3.08 -11.75
C ASN A 164 9.73 -3.05 -10.42
N TYR A 165 9.39 -2.14 -9.51
CA TYR A 165 10.02 -1.95 -8.19
C TYR A 165 8.99 -1.56 -7.12
N CYS A 166 9.39 -1.59 -5.85
CA CYS A 166 8.51 -1.29 -4.71
C CYS A 166 7.92 0.13 -4.76
N GLY A 167 8.62 1.08 -5.37
CA GLY A 167 8.31 2.52 -5.31
C GLY A 167 9.28 3.27 -4.39
N CYS A 168 9.90 2.57 -3.44
CA CYS A 168 10.88 3.15 -2.52
C CYS A 168 12.08 3.73 -3.27
N VAL A 169 12.50 4.95 -2.92
CA VAL A 169 13.72 5.56 -3.49
C VAL A 169 14.95 4.67 -3.32
N TYR A 170 15.07 4.03 -2.16
CA TYR A 170 16.18 3.14 -1.84
C TYR A 170 16.07 1.74 -2.47
N SER A 171 14.95 1.43 -3.14
CA SER A 171 14.81 0.20 -3.93
C SER A 171 14.96 0.44 -5.44
N MET A 172 15.24 1.68 -5.86
CA MET A 172 15.66 1.94 -7.23
C MET A 172 17.08 1.44 -7.39
N SER A 173 17.34 0.54 -8.35
CA SER A 173 18.71 0.23 -8.73
C SER A 173 19.37 1.50 -9.28
N SER A 174 20.70 1.62 -9.14
CA SER A 174 21.54 2.77 -9.49
C SER A 174 21.48 3.26 -10.96
N LYS A 175 20.51 2.81 -11.77
CA LYS A 175 20.35 3.14 -13.19
C LYS A 175 19.35 4.28 -13.48
N GLN A 176 18.80 4.98 -12.49
CA GLN A 176 18.00 6.19 -12.75
C GLN A 176 18.47 7.36 -11.87
N PRO A 177 19.19 8.34 -12.46
CA PRO A 177 19.59 9.54 -11.75
C PRO A 177 18.43 10.52 -11.73
N GLN A 178 17.80 10.76 -10.57
CA GLN A 178 16.98 11.96 -10.38
C GLN A 178 17.21 12.58 -8.99
N LEU A 179 18.07 13.59 -9.02
CA LEU A 179 18.10 14.82 -8.24
C LEU A 179 17.06 14.90 -7.11
N ILE A 180 17.49 14.50 -5.91
CA ILE A 180 16.88 14.94 -4.66
C ILE A 180 17.27 16.42 -4.52
N THR A 181 16.45 17.33 -5.05
CA THR A 181 16.50 18.74 -4.65
C THR A 181 15.51 18.90 -3.50
N MET A 182 16.01 18.71 -2.29
CA MET A 182 15.36 19.25 -1.09
C MET A 182 15.58 20.76 -1.14
N ARG A 183 14.52 21.52 -1.42
CA ARG A 183 14.46 22.93 -1.04
C ARG A 183 13.98 23.02 0.39
#